data_AF-A0A6J2KPP9-F1
#
_entry.id   AF-A0A6J2KPP9-F1
#
_cell.length_a   1.000
_cell.length_b   1.000
_cell.length_c   1.000
_cell.angle_alpha   90.00
_cell.angle_beta   90.00
_cell.angle_gamma   90.00
#
_symmetry.space_group_name_H-M   'P 1'
#
loop_
_entity.id
_entity.type
_entity.pdbx_description
1 polymer ?
#
loop_
_entity_poly.entity_id
_entity_poly.type
_entity_poly.pdbx_seq_one_letter_code
_entity_poly.pdbx_strand_id
1 'polypeptide(L)'
;MDIPKFEELLKQIKMNFWLMGIPFDNPKIQIRYYVLLLPLSLMLIEEIAFFGSRMSSENFLELTQLAPCICIGVLSVLKILALTVKRQKIYELTQNLECLHKIILNDTRKTELVRKNLVLIKFITKYFFVLNAVLIFVYNFSSPVIIAYNYIVSNEVQFVLPYAVLLPFKTDSWIPWLIVYVYSIFCGFTCVLYYATVDVLYCVLTSLVCNNFSLISFKLQKVNRNTAHLLKEVVKEQQYVLKLAEDLENIFTAPNLFNVLIGSVEICALGFNLMIGDLTQIPGCILFLSSVLLQILIMSVFGENLISESSRIAEAAFLCKWYEMDQKSKKTILTIMIRSHKPKKLTAYKFSVIGYGSFSKIISTSWSYFTILRTVYTPPGTKFQDDL
;
A
#
# COMPACT_ATOMS: atom_id res chain seq x y z
N MET A 1 -11.39 -24.67 1.06
CA MET A 1 -11.51 -23.33 0.46
C MET A 1 -11.04 -23.41 -0.97
N ASP A 2 -11.89 -23.00 -1.91
CA ASP A 2 -11.58 -23.07 -3.35
C ASP A 2 -10.41 -22.16 -3.73
N ILE A 3 -9.58 -22.63 -4.65
CA ILE A 3 -8.49 -21.83 -5.23
C ILE A 3 -9.14 -20.66 -5.98
N PRO A 4 -8.79 -19.39 -5.69
CA PRO A 4 -9.28 -18.28 -6.49
C PRO A 4 -8.90 -18.50 -7.94
N LYS A 5 -9.89 -18.41 -8.84
CA LYS A 5 -9.57 -18.26 -10.26
C LYS A 5 -8.75 -16.97 -10.37
N PHE A 6 -7.61 -17.04 -11.03
CA PHE A 6 -6.74 -15.89 -11.30
C PHE A 6 -7.49 -14.67 -11.84
N GLU A 7 -8.49 -14.97 -12.66
CA GLU A 7 -9.42 -14.01 -13.25
C GLU A 7 -10.15 -13.20 -12.16
N GLU A 8 -10.50 -13.76 -11.01
CA GLU A 8 -11.11 -13.00 -9.90
C GLU A 8 -10.15 -11.98 -9.29
N LEU A 9 -8.88 -12.35 -9.07
CA LEU A 9 -7.87 -11.48 -8.45
C LEU A 9 -7.53 -10.29 -9.34
N LEU A 10 -7.35 -10.52 -10.65
CA LEU A 10 -7.06 -9.43 -11.58
C LEU A 10 -8.30 -8.69 -12.06
N LYS A 11 -9.50 -9.30 -12.08
CA LYS A 11 -10.72 -8.61 -12.52
C LYS A 11 -11.04 -7.42 -11.63
N GLN A 12 -10.89 -7.55 -10.30
CA GLN A 12 -11.08 -6.42 -9.40
C GLN A 12 -10.09 -5.29 -9.68
N ILE A 13 -8.81 -5.62 -9.90
CA ILE A 13 -7.78 -4.65 -10.24
C ILE A 13 -8.08 -3.98 -11.59
N LYS A 14 -8.37 -4.76 -12.64
CA LYS A 14 -8.70 -4.25 -13.98
C LYS A 14 -9.94 -3.34 -13.94
N MET A 15 -10.95 -3.70 -13.15
CA MET A 15 -12.14 -2.89 -12.92
C MET A 15 -11.81 -1.57 -12.21
N ASN A 16 -11.01 -1.61 -11.14
CA ASN A 16 -10.60 -0.40 -10.43
C ASN A 16 -9.80 0.55 -11.33
N PHE A 17 -8.84 0.03 -12.09
CA PHE A 17 -8.06 0.83 -13.05
C PHE A 17 -8.94 1.43 -14.15
N TRP A 18 -9.94 0.69 -14.63
CA TRP A 18 -10.93 1.21 -15.58
C TRP A 18 -11.78 2.33 -14.97
N LEU A 19 -12.23 2.18 -13.72
CA LEU A 19 -12.97 3.21 -12.98
C LEU A 19 -12.11 4.47 -12.81
N MET A 20 -10.82 4.31 -12.50
CA MET A 20 -9.87 5.41 -12.34
C MET A 20 -9.50 6.11 -13.66
N GLY A 21 -9.96 5.62 -14.82
CA GLY A 21 -9.65 6.18 -16.13
C GLY A 21 -8.26 5.81 -16.68
N ILE A 22 -7.63 4.78 -16.12
CA ILE A 22 -6.32 4.24 -16.54
C ILE A 22 -6.49 2.78 -16.95
N PRO A 23 -7.22 2.47 -18.04
CA PRO A 23 -7.39 1.09 -18.48
C PRO A 23 -6.04 0.44 -18.81
N PHE A 24 -5.88 -0.84 -18.43
CA PHE A 24 -4.69 -1.64 -18.73
C PHE A 24 -4.44 -1.77 -20.24
N ASP A 25 -5.49 -1.98 -21.02
CA ASP A 25 -5.40 -2.34 -22.44
C ASP A 25 -5.23 -1.15 -23.40
N ASN A 26 -5.22 0.09 -22.91
CA ASN A 26 -5.13 1.27 -23.76
C ASN A 26 -4.01 2.22 -23.30
N PRO A 27 -3.08 2.61 -24.20
CA PRO A 27 -2.00 3.52 -23.84
C PRO A 27 -2.49 4.94 -23.49
N LYS A 28 -3.70 5.32 -23.92
CA LYS A 28 -4.26 6.65 -23.69
C LYS A 28 -4.97 6.72 -22.32
N ILE A 29 -4.57 7.71 -21.53
CA ILE A 29 -5.28 8.11 -20.30
C ILE A 29 -6.64 8.65 -20.71
N GLN A 30 -7.71 8.14 -20.09
CA GLN A 30 -9.06 8.58 -20.40
C GLN A 30 -9.40 9.87 -19.64
N ILE A 31 -10.35 10.64 -20.18
CA ILE A 31 -10.81 11.89 -19.54
C ILE A 31 -11.25 11.69 -18.08
N ARG A 32 -11.78 10.50 -17.76
CA ARG A 32 -12.19 10.08 -16.40
C ARG A 32 -11.08 10.22 -15.38
N TYR A 33 -9.82 9.96 -15.76
CA TYR A 33 -8.69 10.12 -14.86
C TYR A 33 -8.55 11.57 -14.38
N TYR A 34 -8.64 12.52 -15.31
CA TYR A 34 -8.57 13.94 -14.99
C TYR A 34 -9.81 14.42 -14.22
N VAL A 35 -11.00 13.90 -14.57
CA VAL A 35 -12.26 14.21 -13.86
C VAL A 35 -12.24 13.73 -12.40
N LEU A 36 -11.51 12.66 -12.09
CA LEU A 36 -11.35 12.15 -10.72
C LEU A 36 -10.18 12.83 -9.98
N LEU A 37 -9.04 13.00 -10.66
CA LEU A 37 -7.83 13.55 -10.04
C LEU A 37 -7.95 15.04 -9.73
N LEU A 38 -8.59 15.83 -10.61
CA LEU A 38 -8.66 17.28 -10.45
C LEU A 38 -9.45 17.70 -9.21
N PRO A 39 -10.69 17.22 -8.97
CA PRO A 39 -11.42 17.48 -7.72
C PRO A 39 -10.64 17.05 -6.48
N LEU A 40 -10.07 15.85 -6.48
CA LEU A 40 -9.27 15.37 -5.36
C LEU A 40 -8.07 16.29 -5.09
N SER A 41 -7.36 16.70 -6.14
CA SER A 41 -6.21 17.61 -5.99
C SER A 41 -6.60 18.99 -5.48
N LEU A 42 -7.75 19.53 -5.91
CA LEU A 42 -8.25 20.82 -5.43
C LEU A 42 -8.62 20.74 -3.94
N MET A 43 -9.35 19.69 -3.53
CA MET A 43 -9.68 19.47 -2.13
C MET A 43 -8.42 19.35 -1.26
N LEU A 44 -7.37 18.65 -1.73
CA LEU A 44 -6.12 18.56 -0.98
C LEU A 44 -5.40 19.90 -0.85
N ILE A 45 -5.46 20.75 -1.88
CA ILE A 45 -4.93 22.11 -1.79
C ILE A 45 -5.70 22.91 -0.73
N GLU A 46 -7.02 22.77 -0.69
CA GLU A 46 -7.88 23.43 0.31
C GLU A 46 -7.61 22.92 1.74
N GLU A 47 -7.36 21.62 1.93
CA GLU A 47 -6.98 21.03 3.23
C GLU A 47 -5.59 21.50 3.68
N ILE A 48 -4.60 21.49 2.78
CA ILE A 48 -3.25 21.98 3.08
C ILE A 48 -3.27 23.47 3.39
N ALA A 49 -4.05 24.26 2.64
CA ALA A 49 -4.24 25.68 2.89
C ALA A 49 -4.94 25.93 4.23
N PHE A 50 -5.95 25.13 4.58
CA PHE A 50 -6.59 25.17 5.90
C PHE A 50 -5.57 24.92 7.00
N PHE A 51 -4.81 23.82 6.91
CA PHE A 51 -3.78 23.44 7.86
C PHE A 51 -2.74 24.56 8.05
N GLY A 52 -2.25 25.14 6.94
CA GLY A 52 -1.28 26.23 6.97
C GLY A 52 -1.83 27.53 7.55
N SER A 53 -3.07 27.90 7.21
CA SER A 53 -3.70 29.15 7.68
C SER A 53 -4.00 29.16 9.19
N ARG A 54 -4.21 27.97 9.77
CA ARG A 54 -4.56 27.77 11.19
C ARG A 54 -3.35 27.43 12.05
N MET A 55 -2.15 27.37 11.47
CA MET A 55 -0.92 26.98 12.14
C MET A 55 -0.55 28.00 13.23
N SER A 56 -0.99 27.73 14.45
CA SER A 56 -0.65 28.45 15.68
C SER A 56 -0.34 27.42 16.78
N SER A 57 0.40 27.85 17.81
CA SER A 57 0.69 26.98 18.96
C SER A 57 -0.57 26.56 19.72
N GLU A 58 -1.61 27.39 19.70
CA GLU A 58 -2.88 27.13 20.40
C GLU A 58 -3.72 26.05 19.69
N ASN A 59 -3.74 26.05 18.35
CA ASN A 59 -4.51 25.08 17.55
C ASN A 59 -3.71 23.82 17.20
N PHE A 60 -2.51 23.66 17.76
CA PHE A 60 -1.56 22.63 17.32
C PHE A 60 -2.10 21.19 17.48
N LEU A 61 -2.81 20.94 18.58
CA LEU A 61 -3.42 19.64 18.84
C LEU A 61 -4.54 19.34 17.84
N GLU A 62 -5.42 20.30 17.58
CA GLU A 62 -6.50 20.18 16.58
C GLU A 62 -5.94 19.93 15.18
N LEU A 63 -4.87 20.64 14.79
CA LEU A 63 -4.21 20.43 13.50
C LEU A 63 -3.61 19.03 13.39
N THR A 64 -3.01 18.52 14.46
CA THR A 64 -2.43 17.18 14.47
C THR A 64 -3.50 16.09 14.31
N GLN A 65 -4.75 16.35 14.74
CA GLN A 65 -5.90 15.46 14.50
C GLN A 65 -6.30 15.40 13.02
N LEU A 66 -6.08 16.48 12.27
CA LEU A 66 -6.39 16.57 10.83
C LEU A 66 -5.26 16.01 9.95
N ALA A 67 -4.03 16.00 10.45
CA ALA A 67 -2.84 15.59 9.70
C ALA A 67 -2.92 14.19 9.03
N PRO A 68 -3.51 13.14 9.65
CA PRO A 68 -3.62 11.82 9.02
C PRO A 68 -4.42 11.84 7.71
N CYS A 69 -5.49 12.62 7.64
CA CYS A 69 -6.34 12.70 6.45
C CYS A 69 -5.59 13.36 5.29
N ILE A 70 -4.87 14.45 5.57
CA ILE A 70 -4.00 15.13 4.62
C ILE A 70 -2.89 14.16 4.16
N CYS A 71 -2.29 13.40 5.08
CA CYS A 71 -1.26 12.41 4.76
C CYS A 71 -1.77 11.33 3.80
N ILE A 72 -2.92 10.72 4.08
CA ILE A 72 -3.53 9.71 3.19
C ILE A 72 -3.87 10.32 1.84
N GLY A 73 -4.43 11.53 1.82
CA GLY A 73 -4.75 12.29 0.63
C GLY A 73 -3.52 12.50 -0.27
N VAL A 74 -2.46 13.08 0.28
CA VAL A 74 -1.17 13.30 -0.41
C VAL A 74 -0.57 11.97 -0.86
N LEU A 75 -0.57 10.95 0.00
CA LEU A 75 -0.04 9.62 -0.33
C LEU A 75 -0.80 8.96 -1.48
N SER A 76 -2.13 9.07 -1.52
CA SER A 76 -2.97 8.53 -2.59
C SER A 76 -2.64 9.17 -3.95
N VAL A 77 -2.49 10.50 -3.99
CA VAL A 77 -2.16 11.26 -5.20
C VAL A 77 -0.75 10.94 -5.68
N LEU A 78 0.23 10.93 -4.79
CA LEU A 78 1.61 10.62 -5.16
C LEU A 78 1.76 9.18 -5.68
N LYS A 79 1.09 8.22 -5.03
CA LYS A 79 1.05 6.82 -5.48
C LYS A 79 0.46 6.71 -6.88
N ILE A 80 -0.72 7.31 -7.11
CA ILE A 80 -1.38 7.14 -8.40
C ILE A 80 -0.64 7.85 -9.54
N LEU A 81 -0.04 9.01 -9.28
CA LEU A 81 0.81 9.70 -10.25
C LEU A 81 2.02 8.82 -10.63
N ALA A 82 2.71 8.25 -9.64
CA ALA A 82 3.84 7.34 -9.89
C ALA A 82 3.44 6.11 -10.71
N LEU A 83 2.29 5.49 -10.41
CA LEU A 83 1.78 4.36 -11.17
C LEU A 83 1.38 4.75 -12.60
N THR A 84 0.74 5.92 -12.77
CA THR A 84 0.30 6.41 -14.09
C THR A 84 1.48 6.62 -15.04
N VAL A 85 2.62 7.09 -14.52
CA VAL A 85 3.89 7.20 -15.27
C VAL A 85 4.42 5.83 -15.70
N LYS A 86 4.25 4.80 -14.88
CA LYS A 86 4.76 3.44 -15.14
C LYS A 86 3.71 2.48 -15.74
N ARG A 87 2.53 2.96 -16.10
CA ARG A 87 1.38 2.12 -16.52
C ARG A 87 1.69 1.07 -17.59
N GLN A 88 2.51 1.41 -18.59
CA GLN A 88 2.88 0.48 -19.66
C GLN A 88 3.67 -0.72 -19.12
N LYS A 89 4.61 -0.46 -18.20
CA LYS A 89 5.37 -1.53 -17.53
C LYS A 89 4.47 -2.38 -16.64
N ILE A 90 3.50 -1.74 -15.96
CA ILE A 90 2.52 -2.45 -15.14
C ILE A 90 1.68 -3.40 -16.02
N TYR A 91 1.22 -2.92 -17.17
CA TYR A 91 0.49 -3.74 -18.14
C TYR A 91 1.30 -4.94 -18.62
N GLU A 92 2.51 -4.70 -19.13
CA GLU A 92 3.41 -5.75 -19.62
C GLU A 92 3.72 -6.78 -18.54
N LEU A 93 4.06 -6.33 -17.32
CA LEU A 93 4.31 -7.22 -16.18
C LEU A 93 3.07 -8.05 -15.83
N THR A 94 1.89 -7.43 -15.83
CA THR A 94 0.62 -8.10 -15.51
C THR A 94 0.26 -9.16 -16.55
N GLN A 95 0.42 -8.87 -17.85
CA GLN A 95 0.20 -9.83 -18.93
C GLN A 95 1.17 -11.02 -18.86
N ASN A 96 2.46 -10.73 -18.61
CA ASN A 96 3.49 -11.76 -18.47
C ASN A 96 3.19 -12.69 -17.29
N LEU A 97 2.79 -12.13 -16.15
CA LEU A 97 2.40 -12.90 -14.96
C LEU A 97 1.08 -13.66 -15.18
N GLU A 98 0.13 -13.09 -15.93
CA GLU A 98 -1.12 -13.76 -16.31
C GLU A 98 -0.86 -15.02 -17.14
N CYS A 99 0.01 -14.94 -18.13
CA CYS A 99 0.41 -16.09 -18.93
C CYS A 99 1.05 -17.19 -18.06
N LEU A 100 2.02 -16.82 -17.22
CA LEU A 100 2.68 -17.76 -16.31
C LEU A 100 1.71 -18.39 -15.32
N HIS A 101 0.77 -17.61 -14.78
CA HIS A 101 -0.19 -18.11 -13.81
C HIS A 101 -1.19 -19.11 -14.44
N LYS A 102 -1.63 -18.89 -15.68
CA LYS A 102 -2.47 -19.87 -16.41
C LYS A 102 -1.76 -21.22 -16.57
N ILE A 103 -0.45 -21.20 -16.83
CA ILE A 103 0.38 -22.42 -16.90
C ILE A 103 0.43 -23.14 -15.55
N ILE A 104 0.46 -22.39 -14.44
CA ILE A 104 0.46 -22.97 -13.08
C ILE A 104 -0.88 -23.64 -12.77
N LEU A 105 -2.00 -22.97 -13.07
CA LEU A 105 -3.35 -23.48 -12.78
C LEU A 105 -3.71 -24.74 -13.58
N ASN A 106 -3.15 -24.91 -14.78
CA ASN A 106 -3.37 -26.11 -15.59
C ASN A 106 -2.68 -27.37 -15.02
N ASP A 107 -1.83 -27.23 -14.01
CA ASP A 107 -1.08 -28.32 -13.39
C ASP A 107 -1.41 -28.43 -11.90
N THR A 108 -2.13 -29.49 -11.52
CA THR A 108 -2.62 -29.71 -10.16
C THR A 108 -1.49 -29.70 -9.12
N ARG A 109 -0.31 -30.24 -9.48
CA ARG A 109 0.84 -30.30 -8.56
C ARG A 109 1.44 -28.91 -8.32
N LYS A 110 1.53 -28.09 -9.36
CA LYS A 110 2.03 -26.70 -9.24
C LYS A 110 1.02 -25.83 -8.50
N THR A 111 -0.26 -26.05 -8.74
CA THR A 111 -1.35 -25.33 -8.07
C THR A 111 -1.35 -25.60 -6.56
N GLU A 112 -1.16 -26.86 -6.14
CA GLU A 112 -1.09 -27.20 -4.70
C GLU A 112 0.07 -26.47 -3.99
N LEU A 113 1.24 -26.37 -4.65
CA LEU A 113 2.42 -25.71 -4.12
C LEU A 113 2.16 -24.23 -3.77
N VAL A 114 1.42 -23.52 -4.62
CA VAL A 114 1.15 -22.08 -4.46
C VAL A 114 -0.19 -21.78 -3.80
N ARG A 115 -1.02 -22.81 -3.52
CA ARG A 115 -2.39 -22.66 -3.01
C ARG A 115 -2.43 -21.81 -1.74
N LYS A 116 -1.57 -22.09 -0.77
CA LYS A 116 -1.54 -21.36 0.51
C LYS A 116 -1.33 -19.86 0.29
N ASN A 117 -0.41 -19.49 -0.60
CA ASN A 117 -0.11 -18.10 -0.93
C ASN A 117 -1.29 -17.43 -1.66
N LEU A 118 -1.95 -18.15 -2.58
CA LEU A 118 -3.12 -17.65 -3.31
C LEU A 118 -4.36 -17.47 -2.42
N VAL A 119 -4.55 -18.34 -1.42
CA VAL A 119 -5.62 -18.17 -0.42
C VAL A 119 -5.31 -16.99 0.49
N LEU A 120 -4.06 -16.88 0.96
CA LEU A 120 -3.61 -15.77 1.80
C LEU A 120 -3.84 -14.42 1.10
N ILE A 121 -3.49 -14.29 -0.18
CA ILE A 121 -3.68 -13.04 -0.89
C ILE A 121 -5.14 -12.69 -1.13
N LYS A 122 -6.01 -13.68 -1.41
CA LYS A 122 -7.46 -13.45 -1.51
C LYS A 122 -8.01 -12.93 -0.18
N PHE A 123 -7.58 -13.52 0.93
CA PHE A 123 -7.96 -13.09 2.27
C PHE A 123 -7.48 -11.67 2.56
N ILE A 124 -6.20 -11.37 2.33
CA ILE A 124 -5.63 -10.03 2.54
C ILE A 124 -6.33 -8.99 1.68
N THR A 125 -6.56 -9.28 0.39
CA THR A 125 -7.23 -8.34 -0.53
C THR A 125 -8.67 -8.05 -0.08
N LYS A 126 -9.42 -9.08 0.31
CA LYS A 126 -10.79 -8.92 0.82
C LYS A 126 -10.80 -8.14 2.13
N TYR A 127 -9.90 -8.49 3.06
CA TYR A 127 -9.76 -7.80 4.32
C TYR A 127 -9.44 -6.31 4.11
N PHE A 128 -8.46 -6.00 3.26
CA PHE A 128 -8.06 -4.62 2.96
C PHE A 128 -9.21 -3.82 2.33
N PHE A 129 -9.96 -4.43 1.41
CA PHE A 129 -11.16 -3.80 0.83
C PHE A 129 -12.21 -3.50 1.90
N VAL A 130 -12.53 -4.46 2.77
CA VAL A 130 -13.52 -4.27 3.84
C VAL A 130 -13.05 -3.22 4.85
N LEU A 131 -11.78 -3.25 5.26
CA LEU A 131 -11.22 -2.27 6.19
C LEU A 131 -11.30 -0.85 5.61
N ASN A 132 -10.86 -0.64 4.37
CA ASN A 132 -10.94 0.67 3.71
C ASN A 132 -12.38 1.13 3.52
N ALA A 133 -13.31 0.20 3.21
CA ALA A 133 -14.74 0.51 3.12
C ALA A 133 -15.31 0.97 4.47
N VAL A 134 -15.01 0.26 5.56
CA VAL A 134 -15.47 0.65 6.90
C VAL A 134 -14.93 2.04 7.27
N LEU A 135 -13.63 2.30 7.03
CA LEU A 135 -13.01 3.58 7.35
C LEU A 135 -13.64 4.74 6.58
N ILE A 136 -13.85 4.61 5.27
CA ILE A 136 -14.46 5.68 4.47
C ILE A 136 -15.91 5.92 4.84
N PHE A 137 -16.67 4.86 5.17
CA PHE A 137 -18.04 5.00 5.64
C PHE A 137 -18.10 5.69 7.01
N VAL A 138 -17.28 5.27 7.96
CA VAL A 138 -17.21 5.92 9.29
C VAL A 138 -16.86 7.39 9.12
N TYR A 139 -15.87 7.72 8.29
CA TYR A 139 -15.41 9.09 8.14
C TYR A 139 -16.43 9.99 7.43
N ASN A 140 -16.91 9.59 6.24
CA ASN A 140 -17.83 10.40 5.45
C ASN A 140 -19.19 10.60 6.14
N PHE A 141 -19.70 9.59 6.83
CA PHE A 141 -21.02 9.65 7.46
C PHE A 141 -20.98 10.05 8.94
N SER A 142 -19.80 10.28 9.53
CA SER A 142 -19.68 10.82 10.89
C SER A 142 -20.31 12.22 11.02
N SER A 143 -20.15 13.08 10.01
CA SER A 143 -20.62 14.47 10.07
C SER A 143 -22.14 14.60 10.24
N PRO A 144 -23.01 13.96 9.42
CA PRO A 144 -24.45 13.98 9.68
C PRO A 144 -24.84 13.42 11.04
N VAL A 145 -24.14 12.40 11.55
CA VAL A 145 -24.40 11.81 12.87
C VAL A 145 -24.08 12.81 13.97
N ILE A 146 -22.96 13.52 13.87
CA ILE A 146 -22.57 14.59 14.80
C ILE A 146 -23.59 15.74 14.76
N ILE A 147 -24.03 16.15 13.56
CA ILE A 147 -25.06 17.20 13.39
C ILE A 147 -26.37 16.77 14.07
N ALA A 148 -26.82 15.55 13.84
CA ALA A 148 -28.04 15.01 14.44
C ALA A 148 -27.94 14.92 15.97
N TYR A 149 -26.79 14.48 16.49
CA TYR A 149 -26.54 14.42 17.93
C TYR A 149 -26.55 15.82 18.57
N ASN A 150 -25.85 16.79 17.99
CA ASN A 150 -25.83 18.17 18.48
C ASN A 150 -27.22 18.82 18.46
N TYR A 151 -28.03 18.52 17.43
CA TYR A 151 -29.41 18.97 17.37
C TYR A 151 -30.26 18.38 18.50
N ILE A 152 -30.13 17.07 18.79
CA ILE A 152 -30.89 16.41 19.86
C ILE A 152 -30.49 16.95 21.25
N VAL A 153 -29.22 17.21 21.48
CA VAL A 153 -28.69 17.61 22.79
C VAL A 153 -28.83 19.12 23.04
N SER A 154 -28.52 19.93 22.04
CA SER A 154 -28.37 21.38 22.20
C SER A 154 -29.49 22.18 21.52
N ASN A 155 -30.39 21.54 20.76
CA ASN A 155 -31.42 22.18 19.92
C ASN A 155 -30.86 23.19 18.89
N GLU A 156 -29.54 23.17 18.64
CA GLU A 156 -28.87 24.02 17.67
C GLU A 156 -28.30 23.20 16.52
N VAL A 157 -28.51 23.66 15.29
CA VAL A 157 -27.95 23.04 14.09
C VAL A 157 -26.58 23.64 13.82
N GLN A 158 -25.52 22.88 14.12
CA GLN A 158 -24.15 23.25 13.77
C GLN A 158 -23.68 22.41 12.58
N PHE A 159 -23.49 23.04 11.42
CA PHE A 159 -23.05 22.36 10.21
C PHE A 159 -21.56 22.02 10.28
N VAL A 160 -21.26 20.72 10.41
CA VAL A 160 -19.87 20.20 10.45
C VAL A 160 -19.54 19.51 9.13
N LEU A 161 -18.36 19.78 8.59
CA LEU A 161 -17.85 19.12 7.38
C LEU A 161 -16.99 17.89 7.75
N PRO A 162 -16.98 16.84 6.90
CA PRO A 162 -16.20 15.64 7.16
C PRO A 162 -14.70 15.89 7.10
N TYR A 163 -14.27 16.82 6.25
CA TYR A 163 -12.87 17.22 6.08
C TYR A 163 -12.73 18.71 6.33
N ALA A 164 -11.62 19.10 6.97
CA ALA A 164 -11.33 20.49 7.28
C ALA A 164 -10.71 21.20 6.07
N VAL A 165 -11.54 21.91 5.32
CA VAL A 165 -11.18 22.60 4.08
C VAL A 165 -11.31 24.12 4.20
N LEU A 166 -10.39 24.87 3.58
CA LEU A 166 -10.45 26.33 3.53
C LEU A 166 -11.25 26.78 2.31
N LEU A 167 -12.47 27.26 2.54
CA LEU A 167 -13.36 27.73 1.48
C LEU A 167 -13.47 29.26 1.45
N PRO A 168 -13.64 29.86 0.26
CA PRO A 168 -13.81 31.32 0.14
C PRO A 168 -15.21 31.81 0.57
N PHE A 169 -16.12 30.91 0.94
CA PHE A 169 -17.48 31.20 1.38
C PHE A 169 -17.85 30.40 2.63
N LYS A 170 -18.85 30.87 3.37
CA LYS A 170 -19.33 30.22 4.61
C LYS A 170 -20.28 29.05 4.31
N THR A 171 -20.23 28.01 5.14
CA THR A 171 -21.07 26.80 5.04
C THR A 171 -22.12 26.71 6.15
N ASP A 172 -22.55 27.84 6.70
CA ASP A 172 -23.51 27.91 7.82
C ASP A 172 -24.97 27.66 7.40
N SER A 173 -25.20 27.38 6.11
CA SER A 173 -26.52 27.16 5.52
C SER A 173 -26.58 25.81 4.85
N TRP A 174 -27.78 25.22 4.81
CA TRP A 174 -28.03 23.89 4.26
C TRP A 174 -27.52 23.69 2.83
N ILE A 175 -27.77 24.63 1.92
CA ILE A 175 -27.42 24.46 0.49
C ILE A 175 -25.90 24.49 0.27
N PRO A 176 -25.15 25.52 0.71
CA PRO A 176 -23.69 25.52 0.61
C PRO A 176 -23.04 24.32 1.30
N TRP A 177 -23.52 23.95 2.49
CA TRP A 177 -23.02 22.78 3.20
C TRP A 177 -23.25 21.50 2.41
N LEU A 178 -24.46 21.28 1.87
CA LEU A 178 -24.79 20.07 1.11
C LEU A 178 -23.93 19.93 -0.14
N ILE A 179 -23.68 21.02 -0.86
CA ILE A 179 -22.82 21.02 -2.06
C ILE A 179 -21.39 20.59 -1.70
N VAL A 180 -20.81 21.22 -0.68
CA VAL A 180 -19.44 20.91 -0.21
C VAL A 180 -19.39 19.48 0.34
N TYR A 181 -20.41 19.06 1.08
CA TYR A 181 -20.48 17.72 1.65
C TYR A 181 -20.51 16.62 0.57
N VAL A 182 -21.35 16.78 -0.47
CA VAL A 182 -21.38 15.84 -1.60
C VAL A 182 -20.05 15.81 -2.36
N TYR A 183 -19.44 16.97 -2.56
CA TYR A 183 -18.11 17.09 -3.15
C TYR A 183 -17.02 16.37 -2.34
N SER A 184 -17.01 16.57 -1.01
CA SER A 184 -16.07 15.93 -0.10
C SER A 184 -16.24 14.41 -0.06
N ILE A 185 -17.48 13.90 -0.06
CA ILE A 185 -17.75 12.46 -0.17
C ILE A 185 -17.15 11.89 -1.45
N PHE A 186 -17.40 12.55 -2.58
CA PHE A 186 -16.90 12.12 -3.88
C PHE A 186 -15.37 12.06 -3.90
N CYS A 187 -14.70 13.08 -3.37
CA CYS A 187 -13.25 13.11 -3.25
C CYS A 187 -12.72 12.04 -2.28
N GLY A 188 -13.37 11.83 -1.14
CA GLY A 188 -13.02 10.81 -0.16
C GLY A 188 -13.08 9.39 -0.75
N PHE A 189 -14.14 9.05 -1.48
CA PHE A 189 -14.23 7.76 -2.18
C PHE A 189 -13.17 7.62 -3.28
N THR A 190 -12.87 8.69 -4.01
CA THR A 190 -11.82 8.70 -5.04
C THR A 190 -10.43 8.49 -4.43
N CYS A 191 -10.13 9.16 -3.31
CA CYS A 191 -8.90 9.00 -2.55
C CYS A 191 -8.68 7.54 -2.14
N VAL A 192 -9.69 6.93 -1.51
CA VAL A 192 -9.63 5.54 -1.07
C VAL A 192 -9.53 4.56 -2.24
N LEU A 193 -10.22 4.82 -3.36
CA LEU A 193 -10.10 4.02 -4.57
C LEU A 193 -8.65 4.02 -5.09
N TYR A 194 -8.02 5.19 -5.17
CA TYR A 194 -6.63 5.33 -5.62
C TYR A 194 -5.67 4.62 -4.67
N TYR A 195 -5.81 4.88 -3.37
CA TYR A 195 -5.00 4.30 -2.32
C TYR A 195 -5.07 2.77 -2.33
N ALA A 196 -6.29 2.23 -2.28
CA ALA A 196 -6.50 0.81 -2.16
C ALA A 196 -6.05 0.04 -3.40
N THR A 197 -6.26 0.63 -4.59
CA THR A 197 -5.91 -0.02 -5.86
C THR A 197 -4.39 -0.19 -6.01
N VAL A 198 -3.60 0.83 -5.63
CA VAL A 198 -2.14 0.75 -5.71
C VAL A 198 -1.60 -0.35 -4.79
N ASP A 199 -2.10 -0.42 -3.56
CA ASP A 199 -1.60 -1.37 -2.55
C ASP A 199 -2.03 -2.81 -2.84
N VAL A 200 -3.26 -3.01 -3.30
CA VAL A 200 -3.73 -4.32 -3.76
C VAL A 200 -2.91 -4.78 -4.97
N LEU A 201 -2.64 -3.89 -5.93
CA LEU A 201 -1.78 -4.21 -7.08
C LEU A 201 -0.37 -4.62 -6.63
N TYR A 202 0.23 -3.91 -5.67
CA TYR A 202 1.52 -4.27 -5.09
C TYR A 202 1.52 -5.68 -4.51
N CYS A 203 0.53 -6.01 -3.68
CA CYS A 203 0.41 -7.33 -3.05
C CYS A 203 0.27 -8.43 -4.11
N VAL A 204 -0.60 -8.22 -5.11
CA VAL A 204 -0.89 -9.19 -6.18
C VAL A 204 0.33 -9.44 -7.05
N LEU A 205 0.94 -8.40 -7.61
CA LEU A 205 2.09 -8.58 -8.49
C LEU A 205 3.29 -9.18 -7.76
N THR A 206 3.54 -8.75 -6.52
CA THR A 206 4.64 -9.31 -5.70
C THR A 206 4.41 -10.79 -5.42
N SER A 207 3.21 -11.18 -4.99
CA SER A 207 2.87 -12.59 -4.73
C SER A 207 3.00 -13.47 -5.96
N LEU A 208 2.57 -12.97 -7.13
CA LEU A 208 2.69 -13.72 -8.39
C LEU A 208 4.15 -13.95 -8.78
N VAL A 209 5.02 -12.96 -8.60
CA VAL A 209 6.46 -13.13 -8.80
C VAL A 209 7.03 -14.14 -7.79
N CYS A 210 6.68 -14.05 -6.51
CA CYS A 210 7.09 -14.98 -5.47
C CYS A 210 6.68 -16.43 -5.78
N ASN A 211 5.45 -16.64 -6.25
CA ASN A 211 4.95 -17.97 -6.62
C ASN A 211 5.77 -18.60 -7.77
N ASN A 212 6.24 -17.78 -8.71
CA ASN A 212 7.11 -18.27 -9.78
C ASN A 212 8.51 -18.66 -9.26
N PHE A 213 9.09 -17.90 -8.34
CA PHE A 213 10.33 -18.30 -7.67
C PHE A 213 10.15 -19.60 -6.88
N SER A 214 9.03 -19.74 -6.18
CA SER A 214 8.68 -20.96 -5.45
C SER A 214 8.64 -22.19 -6.35
N LEU A 215 8.01 -22.04 -7.52
CA LEU A 215 7.93 -23.08 -8.52
C LEU A 215 9.32 -23.47 -9.07
N ILE A 216 10.17 -22.49 -9.36
CA ILE A 216 11.55 -22.74 -9.83
C ILE A 216 12.34 -23.51 -8.77
N SER A 217 12.25 -23.08 -7.51
CA SER A 217 12.86 -23.77 -6.37
C SER A 217 12.42 -25.24 -6.29
N PHE A 218 11.13 -25.52 -6.46
CA PHE A 218 10.60 -26.88 -6.46
C PHE A 218 11.09 -27.71 -7.66
N LYS A 219 11.15 -27.12 -8.86
CA LYS A 219 11.69 -27.78 -10.06
C LYS A 219 13.16 -28.14 -9.85
N LEU A 220 13.97 -27.22 -9.32
CA LEU A 220 15.40 -27.41 -9.07
C LEU A 220 15.69 -28.58 -8.13
N GLN A 221 14.97 -28.68 -7.02
CA GLN A 221 15.16 -29.77 -6.06
C GLN A 221 14.94 -31.17 -6.68
N LYS A 222 14.11 -31.26 -7.72
CA LYS A 222 13.81 -32.51 -8.43
C LYS A 222 14.77 -32.83 -9.57
N VAL A 223 15.68 -31.90 -9.92
CA VAL A 223 16.67 -32.16 -10.96
C VAL A 223 17.66 -33.22 -10.48
N ASN A 224 17.91 -34.20 -11.34
CA ASN A 224 18.85 -35.29 -11.13
C ASN A 224 19.57 -35.62 -12.45
N ARG A 225 20.44 -36.64 -12.42
CA ARG A 225 21.23 -37.07 -13.60
C ARG A 225 20.37 -37.33 -14.84
N ASN A 226 19.17 -37.89 -14.70
CA ASN A 226 18.29 -38.24 -15.82
C ASN A 226 17.50 -37.04 -16.36
N THR A 227 17.26 -36.03 -15.52
CA THR A 227 16.52 -34.82 -15.86
C THR A 227 17.42 -33.61 -16.13
N ALA A 228 18.73 -33.82 -16.26
CA ALA A 228 19.72 -32.79 -16.54
C ALA A 228 19.39 -31.91 -17.77
N HIS A 229 18.71 -32.47 -18.77
CA HIS A 229 18.27 -31.74 -19.95
C HIS A 229 17.28 -30.60 -19.64
N LEU A 230 16.48 -30.72 -18.57
CA LEU A 230 15.53 -29.70 -18.12
C LEU A 230 16.21 -28.47 -17.48
N LEU A 231 17.48 -28.60 -17.08
CA LEU A 231 18.22 -27.52 -16.43
C LEU A 231 18.31 -26.27 -17.31
N LYS A 232 18.40 -26.46 -18.64
CA LYS A 232 18.39 -25.35 -19.61
C LYS A 232 17.07 -24.56 -19.56
N GLU A 233 15.94 -25.24 -19.39
CA GLU A 233 14.62 -24.61 -19.27
C GLU A 233 14.49 -23.89 -17.93
N VAL A 234 14.91 -24.53 -16.84
CA VAL A 234 14.91 -23.93 -15.50
C VAL A 234 15.73 -22.65 -15.45
N VAL A 235 16.90 -22.61 -16.09
CA VAL A 235 17.73 -21.39 -16.18
C VAL A 235 17.01 -20.29 -16.96
N LYS A 236 16.34 -20.62 -18.08
CA LYS A 236 15.57 -19.63 -18.85
C LYS A 236 14.42 -19.07 -18.02
N GLU A 237 13.66 -19.93 -17.34
CA GLU A 237 12.58 -19.52 -16.45
C GLU A 237 13.10 -18.63 -15.32
N GLN A 238 14.21 -19.00 -14.68
CA GLN A 238 14.82 -18.20 -13.62
C GLN A 238 15.22 -16.81 -14.12
N GLN A 239 15.90 -16.71 -15.27
CA GLN A 239 16.27 -15.42 -15.85
C GLN A 239 15.05 -14.57 -16.18
N TYR A 240 13.98 -15.19 -16.68
CA TYR A 240 12.74 -14.49 -16.97
C TYR A 240 12.08 -13.94 -15.71
N VAL A 241 11.95 -14.74 -14.65
CA VAL A 241 11.33 -14.30 -13.39
C VAL A 241 12.21 -13.26 -12.67
N LEU A 242 13.54 -13.34 -12.78
CA LEU A 242 14.46 -12.31 -12.28
C LEU A 242 14.23 -10.95 -12.98
N LYS A 243 13.90 -10.94 -14.27
CA LYS A 243 13.53 -9.74 -15.02
C LYS A 243 12.19 -9.19 -14.54
N LEU A 244 11.17 -10.06 -14.37
CA LEU A 244 9.86 -9.64 -13.84
C LEU A 244 9.97 -9.03 -12.43
N ALA A 245 10.84 -9.57 -11.58
CA ALA A 245 11.11 -9.01 -10.26
C ALA A 245 11.80 -7.64 -10.31
N GLU A 246 12.61 -7.39 -11.34
CA GLU A 246 13.24 -6.08 -11.57
C GLU A 246 12.25 -5.07 -12.15
N ASP A 247 11.36 -5.49 -13.03
CA ASP A 247 10.24 -4.66 -13.50
C ASP A 247 9.32 -4.28 -12.32
N LEU A 248 9.04 -5.23 -11.42
CA LEU A 248 8.28 -5.01 -10.19
C LEU A 248 8.95 -3.96 -9.29
N GLU A 249 10.26 -4.07 -9.05
CA GLU A 249 11.02 -3.08 -8.28
C GLU A 249 10.95 -1.69 -8.91
N ASN A 250 11.15 -1.60 -10.23
CA ASN A 250 11.09 -0.35 -10.98
C ASN A 250 9.71 0.33 -10.94
N ILE A 251 8.63 -0.44 -10.82
CA ILE A 251 7.26 0.06 -10.72
C ILE A 251 7.00 0.62 -9.33
N PHE A 252 7.39 -0.11 -8.28
CA PHE A 252 6.99 0.21 -6.91
C PHE A 252 8.02 1.00 -6.10
N THR A 253 9.20 1.27 -6.65
CA THR A 253 10.26 2.02 -5.94
C THR A 253 9.81 3.40 -5.45
N ALA A 254 9.01 4.12 -6.25
CA ALA A 254 8.46 5.44 -5.89
C ALA A 254 7.29 5.35 -4.89
N PRO A 255 6.22 4.54 -5.14
CA PRO A 255 5.18 4.30 -4.15
C PRO A 255 5.70 3.87 -2.77
N ASN A 256 6.73 3.01 -2.74
CA ASN A 256 7.36 2.56 -1.51
C ASN A 256 8.07 3.69 -0.77
N LEU A 257 8.72 4.62 -1.48
CA LEU A 257 9.33 5.80 -0.86
C LEU A 257 8.26 6.67 -0.17
N PHE A 258 7.16 6.95 -0.87
CA PHE A 258 6.07 7.75 -0.30
C PHE A 258 5.44 7.07 0.92
N ASN A 259 5.26 5.74 0.89
CA ASN A 259 4.81 4.97 2.06
C ASN A 259 5.75 5.12 3.26
N VAL A 260 7.07 5.05 3.05
CA VAL A 260 8.05 5.18 4.14
C VAL A 260 8.02 6.60 4.73
N LEU A 261 8.04 7.63 3.87
CA LEU A 261 8.11 9.02 4.32
C LEU A 261 6.80 9.48 4.97
N ILE A 262 5.70 9.39 4.23
CA ILE A 262 4.40 9.89 4.69
C ILE A 262 3.87 9.00 5.83
N GLY A 263 4.05 7.68 5.73
CA GLY A 263 3.63 6.76 6.80
C GLY A 263 4.33 7.04 8.13
N SER A 264 5.60 7.48 8.12
CA SER A 264 6.30 7.85 9.36
C SER A 264 5.74 9.12 10.02
N VAL A 265 5.33 10.10 9.21
CA VAL A 265 4.68 11.33 9.68
C VAL A 265 3.27 11.03 10.18
N GLU A 266 2.53 10.19 9.46
CA GLU A 266 1.17 9.77 9.81
C GLU A 266 1.13 9.00 11.14
N ILE A 267 2.02 8.01 11.33
CA ILE A 267 2.14 7.27 12.60
C ILE A 267 2.52 8.22 13.74
N CYS A 268 3.43 9.17 13.49
CA CYS A 268 3.81 10.17 14.50
C CYS A 268 2.60 11.03 14.92
N ALA A 269 1.84 11.56 13.97
CA ALA A 269 0.66 12.38 14.25
C ALA A 269 -0.40 11.59 15.03
N LEU A 270 -0.71 10.36 14.60
CA LEU A 270 -1.66 9.48 15.29
C LEU A 270 -1.18 9.10 16.70
N GLY A 271 0.11 8.81 16.86
CA GLY A 271 0.71 8.53 18.17
C GLY A 271 0.66 9.73 19.11
N PHE A 272 0.84 10.95 18.59
CA PHE A 272 0.70 12.19 19.35
C PHE A 272 -0.74 12.40 19.82
N ASN A 273 -1.72 12.26 18.92
CA ASN A 273 -3.14 12.37 19.27
C ASN A 273 -3.58 11.31 20.29
N LEU A 274 -3.03 10.09 20.22
CA LEU A 274 -3.33 9.03 21.18
C LEU A 274 -2.86 9.35 22.60
N MET A 275 -1.74 10.07 22.73
CA MET A 275 -1.10 10.35 24.03
C MET A 275 -1.56 11.67 24.67
N ILE A 276 -1.90 12.67 23.85
CA ILE A 276 -2.18 14.05 24.30
C ILE A 276 -3.63 14.47 24.00
N GLY A 277 -4.31 13.80 23.07
CA GLY A 277 -5.67 14.12 22.68
C GLY A 277 -6.74 13.69 23.69
N ASP A 278 -7.97 14.13 23.42
CA ASP A 278 -9.12 13.85 24.28
C ASP A 278 -9.55 12.38 24.24
N LEU A 279 -10.05 11.88 25.39
CA LEU A 279 -10.53 10.50 25.56
C LEU A 279 -11.59 10.09 24.53
N THR A 280 -12.41 11.04 24.07
CA THR A 280 -13.50 10.82 23.10
C THR A 280 -12.97 10.44 21.71
N GLN A 281 -11.75 10.84 21.36
CA GLN A 281 -11.15 10.63 20.04
C GLN A 281 -10.23 9.41 19.96
N ILE A 282 -9.86 8.84 21.11
CA ILE A 282 -8.99 7.66 21.22
C ILE A 282 -9.45 6.49 20.35
N PRO A 283 -10.74 6.10 20.32
CA PRO A 283 -11.17 4.96 19.50
C PRO A 283 -10.88 5.15 18.00
N GLY A 284 -11.12 6.36 17.48
CA GLY A 284 -10.81 6.71 16.10
C GLY A 284 -9.31 6.70 15.81
N CYS A 285 -8.50 7.27 16.72
CA CYS A 285 -7.04 7.27 16.59
C CYS A 285 -6.46 5.85 16.59
N ILE A 286 -6.94 4.96 17.47
CA ILE A 286 -6.50 3.55 17.52
C ILE A 286 -6.88 2.84 16.22
N LEU A 287 -8.10 3.05 15.73
CA LEU A 287 -8.56 2.43 14.48
C LEU A 287 -7.70 2.87 13.28
N PHE A 288 -7.42 4.16 13.14
CA PHE A 288 -6.53 4.67 12.08
C PHE A 288 -5.10 4.16 12.24
N LEU A 289 -4.53 4.24 13.44
CA LEU A 289 -3.17 3.82 13.71
C LEU A 289 -2.98 2.32 13.41
N SER A 290 -3.92 1.49 13.85
CA SER A 290 -3.89 0.05 13.56
C SER A 290 -4.02 -0.24 12.05
N SER A 291 -4.85 0.50 11.33
CA SER A 291 -4.98 0.39 9.88
C SER A 291 -3.67 0.69 9.15
N VAL A 292 -3.04 1.83 9.47
CA VAL A 292 -1.78 2.28 8.84
C VAL A 292 -0.63 1.32 9.18
N LEU A 293 -0.50 0.90 10.44
CA LEU A 293 0.52 -0.06 10.85
C LEU A 293 0.34 -1.41 10.14
N LEU A 294 -0.89 -1.91 10.06
CA LEU A 294 -1.19 -3.17 9.41
C LEU A 294 -0.90 -3.12 7.91
N GLN A 295 -1.24 -2.02 7.25
CA GLN A 295 -0.92 -1.82 5.85
C GLN A 295 0.60 -1.82 5.60
N ILE A 296 1.38 -1.04 6.34
CA ILE A 296 2.85 -0.99 6.18
C ILE A 296 3.46 -2.37 6.49
N LEU A 297 2.93 -3.07 7.50
CA LEU A 297 3.33 -4.44 7.82
C LEU A 297 3.05 -5.39 6.65
N ILE A 298 1.85 -5.36 6.06
CA ILE A 298 1.50 -6.19 4.89
C ILE A 298 2.48 -5.93 3.74
N MET A 299 2.74 -4.66 3.40
CA MET A 299 3.68 -4.30 2.32
C MET A 299 5.09 -4.83 2.60
N SER A 300 5.51 -4.78 3.86
CA SER A 300 6.79 -5.29 4.35
C SER A 300 6.86 -6.82 4.29
N VAL A 301 5.79 -7.53 4.66
CA VAL A 301 5.67 -8.99 4.56
C VAL A 301 5.82 -9.44 3.11
N PHE A 302 5.16 -8.78 2.16
CA PHE A 302 5.31 -9.11 0.74
C PHE A 302 6.71 -8.81 0.21
N GLY A 303 7.32 -7.71 0.66
CA GLY A 303 8.73 -7.40 0.38
C GLY A 303 9.67 -8.50 0.88
N GLU A 304 9.50 -8.94 2.13
CA GLU A 304 10.30 -10.01 2.72
C GLU A 304 10.09 -11.35 2.03
N ASN A 305 8.84 -11.68 1.67
CA ASN A 305 8.53 -12.90 0.91
C ASN A 305 9.27 -12.94 -0.42
N LEU A 306 9.43 -11.80 -1.12
CA LEU A 306 10.22 -11.74 -2.36
C LEU A 306 11.70 -12.04 -2.10
N ILE A 307 12.26 -11.53 -1.01
CA ILE A 307 13.64 -11.76 -0.61
C ILE A 307 13.84 -13.25 -0.28
N SER A 308 12.93 -13.82 0.51
CA SER A 308 12.97 -15.22 0.93
C SER A 308 12.84 -16.19 -0.26
N GLU A 309 11.80 -16.01 -1.09
CA GLU A 309 11.53 -16.90 -2.22
C GLU A 309 12.62 -16.83 -3.30
N SER A 310 13.17 -15.63 -3.56
CA SER A 310 14.29 -15.50 -4.50
C SER A 310 15.59 -16.10 -3.98
N SER A 311 15.85 -16.01 -2.66
CA SER A 311 17.01 -16.66 -2.01
C SER A 311 16.91 -18.18 -2.00
N ARG A 312 15.70 -18.72 -1.83
CA ARG A 312 15.45 -20.17 -1.74
C ARG A 312 15.91 -20.94 -2.99
N ILE A 313 16.04 -20.27 -4.13
CA ILE A 313 16.60 -20.87 -5.35
C ILE A 313 18.03 -21.37 -5.13
N ALA A 314 18.86 -20.64 -4.38
CA ALA A 314 20.24 -21.04 -4.10
C ALA A 314 20.26 -22.34 -3.27
N GLU A 315 19.43 -22.39 -2.23
CA GLU A 315 19.28 -23.56 -1.37
C GLU A 315 18.73 -24.77 -2.14
N ALA A 316 17.69 -24.56 -2.96
CA ALA A 316 17.12 -25.60 -3.81
C ALA A 316 18.13 -26.16 -4.83
N ALA A 317 18.95 -25.30 -5.43
CA ALA A 317 20.04 -25.71 -6.32
C ALA A 317 21.10 -26.51 -5.55
N PHE A 318 21.41 -26.15 -4.31
CA PHE A 318 22.35 -26.89 -3.46
C PHE A 318 21.84 -28.29 -3.08
N LEU A 319 20.54 -28.40 -2.77
CA LEU A 319 19.90 -29.64 -2.32
C LEU A 319 19.62 -30.66 -3.45
N CYS A 320 19.71 -30.26 -4.72
CA CYS A 320 19.55 -31.22 -5.82
C CYS A 320 20.74 -32.19 -5.89
N LYS A 321 20.60 -33.34 -6.57
CA LYS A 321 21.66 -34.37 -6.68
C LYS A 321 22.75 -34.00 -7.69
N TRP A 322 23.25 -32.75 -7.64
CA TRP A 322 24.21 -32.20 -8.60
C TRP A 322 25.53 -32.97 -8.64
N TYR A 323 25.93 -33.60 -7.52
CA TYR A 323 27.17 -34.39 -7.43
C TYR A 323 27.14 -35.65 -8.32
N GLU A 324 25.95 -36.18 -8.64
CA GLU A 324 25.73 -37.34 -9.52
C GLU A 324 25.63 -36.95 -11.01
N MET A 325 25.60 -35.64 -11.33
CA MET A 325 25.38 -35.14 -12.69
C MET A 325 26.69 -34.98 -13.48
N ASP A 326 26.57 -34.77 -14.78
CA ASP A 326 27.70 -34.47 -15.65
C ASP A 326 28.33 -33.10 -15.35
N GLN A 327 29.57 -32.89 -15.81
CA GLN A 327 30.34 -31.69 -15.49
C GLN A 327 29.69 -30.39 -16.01
N LYS A 328 28.95 -30.44 -17.12
CA LYS A 328 28.26 -29.27 -17.67
C LYS A 328 27.07 -28.88 -16.79
N SER A 329 26.30 -29.87 -16.32
CA SER A 329 25.22 -29.64 -15.35
C SER A 329 25.74 -29.08 -14.04
N LYS A 330 26.83 -29.64 -13.49
CA LYS A 330 27.48 -29.12 -12.26
C LYS A 330 27.83 -27.64 -12.37
N LYS A 331 28.50 -27.22 -13.46
CA LYS A 331 28.84 -25.81 -13.71
C LYS A 331 27.60 -24.91 -13.83
N THR A 332 26.54 -25.42 -14.44
CA THR A 332 25.29 -24.68 -14.60
C THR A 332 24.60 -24.46 -13.25
N ILE A 333 24.51 -25.49 -12.41
CA ILE A 333 23.94 -25.40 -11.06
C ILE A 333 24.76 -24.46 -10.18
N LEU A 334 26.10 -24.54 -10.23
CA LEU A 334 26.96 -23.59 -9.54
C LEU A 334 26.68 -22.14 -9.94
N THR A 335 26.45 -21.90 -11.24
CA THR A 335 26.07 -20.57 -11.75
C THR A 335 24.72 -20.12 -11.17
N ILE A 336 23.73 -21.02 -11.09
CA ILE A 336 22.43 -20.74 -10.48
C ILE A 336 22.61 -20.33 -9.01
N MET A 337 23.40 -21.08 -8.24
CA MET A 337 23.68 -20.76 -6.83
C MET A 337 24.30 -19.37 -6.70
N ILE A 338 25.40 -19.10 -7.41
CA ILE A 338 26.11 -17.80 -7.36
C ILE A 338 25.19 -16.63 -7.70
N ARG A 339 24.31 -16.79 -8.70
CA ARG A 339 23.36 -15.74 -9.09
C ARG A 339 22.27 -15.55 -8.04
N SER A 340 21.75 -16.62 -7.46
CA SER A 340 20.68 -16.58 -6.45
C SER A 340 21.14 -16.10 -5.08
N HIS A 341 22.45 -16.08 -4.79
CA HIS A 341 23.00 -15.42 -3.59
C HIS A 341 22.76 -13.90 -3.56
N LYS A 342 22.34 -13.29 -4.68
CA LYS A 342 21.86 -11.90 -4.73
C LYS A 342 20.33 -11.89 -4.77
N PRO A 343 19.63 -11.86 -3.62
CA PRO A 343 18.18 -11.86 -3.59
C PRO A 343 17.59 -10.63 -4.28
N LYS A 344 16.41 -10.81 -4.86
CA LYS A 344 15.63 -9.70 -5.40
C LYS A 344 14.87 -9.02 -4.26
N LYS A 345 14.93 -7.70 -4.24
CA LYS A 345 14.46 -6.85 -3.15
C LYS A 345 13.60 -5.74 -3.73
N LEU A 346 12.52 -5.38 -3.03
CA LEU A 346 11.81 -4.13 -3.29
C LEU A 346 12.47 -3.03 -2.46
N THR A 347 12.61 -1.84 -3.04
CA THR A 347 13.27 -0.72 -2.37
C THR A 347 12.39 0.54 -2.39
N ALA A 348 12.72 1.50 -1.55
CA ALA A 348 12.27 2.88 -1.62
C ALA A 348 13.40 3.72 -2.24
N TYR A 349 13.49 3.77 -3.57
CA TYR A 349 14.60 4.43 -4.31
C TYR A 349 16.00 4.05 -3.78
N LYS A 350 16.21 2.78 -3.41
CA LYS A 350 17.45 2.26 -2.79
C LYS A 350 17.82 2.88 -1.42
N PHE A 351 17.04 3.82 -0.89
CA PHE A 351 17.26 4.38 0.46
C PHE A 351 16.97 3.35 1.56
N SER A 352 15.96 2.52 1.34
CA SER A 352 15.56 1.46 2.26
C SER A 352 15.08 0.23 1.49
N VAL A 353 15.40 -0.96 2.01
CA VAL A 353 14.90 -2.24 1.50
C VAL A 353 13.58 -2.54 2.20
N ILE A 354 12.52 -2.76 1.42
CA ILE A 354 11.19 -3.09 1.95
C ILE A 354 11.19 -4.52 2.48
N GLY A 355 10.88 -4.65 3.76
CA GLY A 355 10.97 -5.88 4.55
C GLY A 355 10.77 -5.58 6.04
N TYR A 356 10.95 -6.57 6.92
CA TYR A 356 10.73 -6.36 8.36
C TYR A 356 11.63 -5.28 8.97
N GLY A 357 12.87 -5.17 8.47
CA GLY A 357 13.78 -4.10 8.89
C GLY A 357 13.26 -2.70 8.58
N SER A 358 12.61 -2.50 7.43
CA SER A 358 12.01 -1.20 7.09
C SER A 358 10.81 -0.85 7.96
N PHE A 359 9.97 -1.84 8.30
CA PHE A 359 8.83 -1.65 9.21
C PHE A 359 9.31 -1.16 10.58
N SER A 360 10.31 -1.84 11.16
CA SER A 360 10.93 -1.43 12.42
C SER A 360 11.53 -0.03 12.32
N LYS A 361 12.21 0.29 11.21
CA LYS A 361 12.78 1.62 10.97
C LYS A 361 11.71 2.71 10.88
N ILE A 362 10.58 2.46 10.23
CA ILE A 362 9.46 3.42 10.15
C ILE A 362 8.92 3.69 11.55
N ILE A 363 8.65 2.65 12.35
CA ILE A 363 8.16 2.82 13.73
C ILE A 363 9.17 3.61 14.58
N SER A 364 10.44 3.25 14.52
CA SER A 364 11.51 3.94 15.27
C SER A 364 11.65 5.42 14.85
N THR A 365 11.54 5.71 13.55
CA THR A 365 11.57 7.09 13.05
C THR A 365 10.36 7.87 13.53
N SER A 366 9.17 7.26 13.48
CA SER A 366 7.91 7.86 13.97
C SER A 366 7.99 8.17 15.47
N TRP A 367 8.57 7.26 16.27
CA TRP A 367 8.79 7.47 17.71
C TRP A 367 9.79 8.60 17.99
N SER A 368 10.81 8.73 17.15
CA SER A 368 11.79 9.82 17.25
C SER A 368 11.12 11.16 16.95
N TYR A 369 10.31 11.23 15.89
CA TYR A 369 9.50 12.41 15.58
C TYR A 369 8.50 12.75 16.69
N PHE A 370 7.83 11.74 17.25
CA PHE A 370 6.93 11.92 18.38
C PHE A 370 7.66 12.50 19.60
N THR A 371 8.86 12.02 19.91
CA THR A 371 9.65 12.50 21.04
C THR A 371 10.03 13.98 20.86
N ILE A 372 10.47 14.36 19.65
CA ILE A 372 10.76 15.76 19.31
C ILE A 372 9.49 16.60 19.45
N LEU A 373 8.37 16.14 18.90
CA LEU A 373 7.09 16.83 18.95
C LEU A 373 6.63 17.05 20.39
N ARG A 374 6.79 16.05 21.26
CA ARG A 374 6.46 16.13 22.68
C ARG A 374 7.35 17.12 23.43
N THR A 375 8.62 17.22 23.10
CA THR A 375 9.53 18.21 23.73
C THR A 375 9.22 19.65 23.29
N VAL A 376 8.79 19.84 22.04
CA VAL A 376 8.45 21.17 21.51
C VAL A 376 7.05 21.60 21.94
N TYR A 377 6.12 20.66 22.12
CA TYR A 377 4.76 20.95 22.51
C TYR A 377 4.67 21.33 24.00
N THR A 378 4.29 22.57 24.28
CA THR A 378 3.94 23.05 25.61
C THR A 378 2.42 23.21 25.69
N PRO A 379 1.70 22.45 26.55
CA PRO A 379 0.26 22.55 26.63
C PRO A 379 -0.17 23.96 27.11
N PRO A 380 -1.20 24.57 26.49
CA PRO A 380 -1.68 25.89 26.90
C PRO A 380 -2.20 25.83 28.34
N GLY A 381 -1.47 26.44 29.27
CA GLY A 381 -1.80 26.49 30.71
C GLY A 381 -0.62 26.39 31.68
N THR A 382 0.56 25.98 31.23
CA THR A 382 1.75 25.81 32.11
C THR A 382 2.57 27.08 32.35
N LYS A 383 2.28 28.19 31.65
CA LYS A 383 3.01 29.46 31.82
C LYS A 383 2.72 30.22 33.14
N PHE A 384 1.76 29.79 33.95
CA PHE A 384 1.39 30.50 35.19
C PHE A 384 2.09 29.97 36.46
N GLN A 385 2.96 28.96 36.36
CA GLN A 385 3.58 28.34 37.52
C GLN A 385 5.09 28.58 37.68
N ASP A 386 5.74 29.26 36.72
CA ASP A 386 7.17 29.55 36.77
C ASP A 386 7.49 31.02 37.13
N ASP A 387 6.48 31.87 37.37
CA ASP A 387 6.63 33.30 37.73
C ASP A 387 6.18 33.61 39.18
N LEU A 388 6.25 32.65 40.11
CA LEU A 388 5.90 32.87 41.54
C LEU A 388 6.95 32.37 42.52
#